data_AF-A0AAU0L3N1-F1
#
_entry.id   AF-A0AAU0L3N1-F1
#
_cell.length_a   1.000
_cell.length_b   1.000
_cell.length_c   1.000
_cell.angle_alpha   90.00
_cell.angle_beta   90.00
_cell.angle_gamma   90.00
#
_symmetry.space_group_name_H-M   'P 1'
#
loop_
_entity.id
_entity.type
_entity.pdbx_description
1 polymer ?
#
loop_
_entity_poly.entity_id
_entity_poly.type
_entity_poly.pdbx_seq_one_letter_code
_entity_poly.pdbx_strand_id
1 'polypeptide(L)'
;MSHYISSLKAKFLKQPHLHENDVLALFKSLRHIPGGLTVLSKVVSRVAPYFKTVDPVIEHLDTQSCIAHIKKRRSLENHIGTVHVIAICNGLEFVMGVLAEASVPKHLRWLPKGMQVSYLAKADSDIKLTASIAQDWHTGDFEIQVQARTADGVLVVDGVITLWVTEKNKKGKRTLDDSLT
;
A
#
# COMPACT_ATOMS: atom_id res chain seq x y z
N MET A 1 -17.15 22.97 5.44
CA MET A 1 -15.93 22.22 5.06
C MET A 1 -15.27 21.48 6.24
N SER A 2 -15.27 22.04 7.46
CA SER A 2 -14.72 21.41 8.68
C SER A 2 -15.46 20.13 9.16
N HIS A 3 -16.79 20.09 9.04
CA HIS A 3 -17.59 18.95 9.50
C HIS A 3 -17.46 17.67 8.64
N TYR A 4 -17.19 17.79 7.35
CA TYR A 4 -17.06 16.64 6.44
C TYR A 4 -15.76 15.86 6.70
N ILE A 5 -14.67 16.60 6.92
CA ILE A 5 -13.34 16.04 7.26
C ILE A 5 -13.35 15.40 8.66
N SER A 6 -14.11 15.98 9.60
CA SER A 6 -14.30 15.44 10.95
C SER A 6 -15.09 14.11 10.95
N SER A 7 -16.17 14.03 10.17
CA SER A 7 -16.97 12.81 9.97
C SER A 7 -16.16 11.68 9.35
N LEU A 8 -15.34 11.98 8.33
CA LEU A 8 -14.43 11.02 7.70
C LEU A 8 -13.39 10.50 8.70
N LYS A 9 -12.74 11.38 9.49
CA LYS A 9 -11.80 10.97 10.54
C LYS A 9 -12.43 10.03 11.58
N ALA A 10 -13.66 10.31 12.01
CA ALA A 10 -14.36 9.52 13.03
C ALA A 10 -14.77 8.12 12.53
N LYS A 11 -15.10 8.00 11.24
CA LYS A 11 -15.39 6.70 10.60
C LYS A 11 -14.09 5.87 10.41
N PHE A 12 -12.97 6.53 10.12
CA PHE A 12 -11.66 5.93 9.88
C PHE A 12 -10.99 5.37 11.15
N LEU A 13 -11.07 6.07 12.29
CA LEU A 13 -10.43 5.64 13.54
C LEU A 13 -11.11 4.41 14.18
N LYS A 14 -12.29 4.02 13.71
CA LYS A 14 -13.07 2.89 14.23
C LYS A 14 -12.93 1.59 13.42
N GLN A 15 -12.27 1.60 12.26
CA GLN A 15 -12.14 0.41 11.42
C GLN A 15 -10.66 0.05 11.19
N PRO A 16 -10.16 -1.05 11.79
CA PRO A 16 -8.76 -1.47 11.65
C PRO A 16 -8.42 -2.03 10.25
N HIS A 17 -9.40 -2.15 9.36
CA HIS A 17 -9.23 -2.67 8.00
C HIS A 17 -10.04 -1.81 7.03
N LEU A 18 -9.38 -1.28 5.99
CA LEU A 18 -10.03 -0.54 4.89
C LEU A 18 -10.75 -1.56 4.00
N HIS A 19 -11.93 -1.23 3.48
CA HIS A 19 -12.67 -2.15 2.60
C HIS A 19 -12.42 -1.83 1.11
N GLU A 20 -12.67 -2.82 0.25
CA GLU A 20 -12.58 -2.93 -1.25
C GLU A 20 -12.81 -1.67 -2.10
N ASN A 21 -13.39 -0.60 -1.54
CA ASN A 21 -13.63 0.66 -2.25
C ASN A 21 -13.16 1.90 -1.49
N ASP A 22 -12.78 1.79 -0.23
CA ASP A 22 -12.50 2.95 0.60
C ASP A 22 -11.21 3.65 0.17
N VAL A 23 -10.15 2.88 -0.12
CA VAL A 23 -8.86 3.46 -0.57
C VAL A 23 -9.00 4.03 -1.98
N LEU A 24 -9.56 3.26 -2.93
CA LEU A 24 -9.73 3.71 -4.31
C LEU A 24 -10.74 4.85 -4.44
N ALA A 25 -11.87 4.83 -3.72
CA ALA A 25 -12.83 5.93 -3.71
C ALA A 25 -12.28 7.18 -3.02
N LEU A 26 -11.50 7.00 -1.94
CA LEU A 26 -10.83 8.12 -1.29
C LEU A 26 -9.77 8.72 -2.21
N PHE A 27 -8.99 7.90 -2.93
CA PHE A 27 -8.07 8.38 -3.96
C PHE A 27 -8.80 9.16 -5.06
N LYS A 28 -9.87 8.59 -5.63
CA LYS A 28 -10.70 9.25 -6.66
C LYS A 28 -11.29 10.58 -6.18
N SER A 29 -11.61 10.69 -4.90
CA SER A 29 -12.15 11.92 -4.32
C SER A 29 -11.06 12.95 -4.02
N LEU A 30 -9.91 12.52 -3.47
CA LEU A 30 -8.83 13.40 -3.04
C LEU A 30 -7.90 13.83 -4.18
N ARG A 31 -7.84 13.11 -5.31
CA ARG A 31 -7.00 13.48 -6.47
C ARG A 31 -7.37 14.83 -7.08
N HIS A 32 -8.60 15.29 -6.90
CA HIS A 32 -9.08 16.59 -7.40
C HIS A 32 -8.83 17.74 -6.43
N ILE A 33 -8.34 17.47 -5.22
CA ILE A 33 -8.08 18.47 -4.19
C ILE A 33 -6.57 18.73 -4.13
N PRO A 34 -6.11 19.99 -4.23
CA PRO A 34 -4.69 20.33 -4.04
C PRO A 34 -4.17 19.79 -2.70
N GLY A 35 -3.14 18.94 -2.72
CA GLY A 35 -2.58 18.28 -1.54
C GLY A 35 -3.39 17.09 -1.00
N GLY A 36 -4.51 16.71 -1.64
CA GLY A 36 -5.36 15.60 -1.21
C GLY A 36 -4.64 14.25 -1.23
N LEU A 37 -3.77 13.99 -2.21
CA LEU A 37 -2.98 12.75 -2.28
C LEU A 37 -1.91 12.67 -1.18
N THR A 38 -1.36 13.80 -0.76
CA THR A 38 -0.48 13.87 0.42
C THR A 38 -1.24 13.52 1.69
N VAL A 39 -2.49 13.98 1.82
CA VAL A 39 -3.36 13.61 2.95
C VAL A 39 -3.68 12.12 2.93
N LEU A 40 -4.04 11.56 1.77
CA LEU A 40 -4.28 10.12 1.61
C LEU A 40 -3.07 9.30 2.07
N SER A 41 -1.89 9.65 1.57
CA SER A 41 -0.65 8.94 1.89
C SER A 41 -0.34 9.01 3.40
N LYS A 42 -0.59 10.15 4.04
CA LYS A 42 -0.49 10.30 5.50
C LYS A 42 -1.55 9.51 6.27
N VAL A 43 -2.75 9.32 5.74
CA VAL A 43 -3.80 8.52 6.36
C VAL A 43 -3.44 7.03 6.30
N VAL A 44 -3.01 6.53 5.15
CA VAL A 44 -2.53 5.14 5.00
C VAL A 44 -1.34 4.89 5.93
N SER A 45 -0.38 5.83 5.96
CA SER A 45 0.79 5.73 6.86
C SER A 45 0.45 5.84 8.35
N ARG A 46 -0.77 6.23 8.74
CA ARG A 46 -1.22 6.17 10.15
C ARG A 46 -1.69 4.77 10.52
N VAL A 47 -2.19 3.98 9.57
CA VAL A 47 -2.61 2.58 9.80
C VAL A 47 -1.39 1.70 10.01
N ALA A 48 -0.31 1.93 9.26
CA ALA A 48 0.99 1.28 9.44
C ALA A 48 2.08 2.34 9.70
N PRO A 49 2.37 2.65 10.99
CA PRO A 49 3.23 3.77 11.38
C PRO A 49 4.63 3.76 10.76
N TYR A 50 5.17 2.58 10.45
CA TYR A 50 6.52 2.46 9.90
C TYR A 50 6.66 3.07 8.49
N PHE A 51 5.58 3.13 7.68
CA PHE A 51 5.61 3.81 6.38
C PHE A 51 5.86 5.32 6.49
N LYS A 52 5.59 5.93 7.65
CA LYS A 52 5.92 7.34 7.89
C LYS A 52 7.43 7.62 7.83
N THR A 53 8.27 6.60 8.03
CA THR A 53 9.73 6.77 7.98
C THR A 53 10.19 7.14 6.56
N VAL A 54 9.54 6.59 5.53
CA VAL A 54 9.84 6.86 4.11
C VAL A 54 8.95 7.95 3.50
N ASP A 55 7.81 8.26 4.14
CA ASP A 55 6.88 9.34 3.75
C ASP A 55 6.54 9.34 2.25
N PRO A 56 6.00 8.21 1.74
CA PRO A 56 5.69 8.08 0.32
C PRO A 56 4.51 8.97 -0.05
N VAL A 57 4.48 9.45 -1.28
CA VAL A 57 3.37 10.23 -1.82
C VAL A 57 2.83 9.52 -3.05
N ILE A 58 1.56 9.08 -2.97
CA ILE A 58 0.86 8.42 -4.07
C ILE A 58 0.67 9.42 -5.23
N GLU A 59 1.03 8.99 -6.43
CA GLU A 59 0.84 9.71 -7.70
C GLU A 59 -0.33 9.11 -8.49
N HIS A 60 -0.40 7.79 -8.56
CA HIS A 60 -1.41 7.06 -9.34
C HIS A 60 -1.90 5.83 -8.57
N LEU A 61 -3.19 5.52 -8.74
CA LEU A 61 -3.81 4.32 -8.19
C LEU A 61 -5.02 3.92 -9.03
N ASP A 62 -5.01 2.68 -9.51
CA ASP A 62 -6.16 1.96 -10.04
C ASP A 62 -6.17 0.52 -9.51
N THR A 63 -6.95 -0.37 -10.13
CA THR A 63 -7.08 -1.78 -9.69
C THR A 63 -5.93 -2.67 -10.18
N GLN A 64 -5.06 -2.19 -11.06
CA GLN A 64 -3.95 -2.94 -11.65
C GLN A 64 -2.59 -2.36 -11.26
N SER A 65 -2.51 -1.10 -10.84
CA SER A 65 -1.25 -0.43 -10.54
C SER A 65 -1.37 0.64 -9.46
N CYS A 66 -0.31 0.75 -8.66
CA CYS A 66 -0.10 1.87 -7.74
C CYS A 66 1.30 2.44 -7.97
N ILE A 67 1.38 3.78 -8.05
CA ILE A 67 2.62 4.52 -8.20
C ILE A 67 2.71 5.54 -7.07
N ALA A 68 3.86 5.59 -6.42
CA ALA A 68 4.20 6.62 -5.45
C ALA A 68 5.64 7.08 -5.63
N HIS A 69 6.01 8.17 -4.98
CA HIS A 69 7.40 8.62 -4.90
C HIS A 69 7.85 8.84 -3.46
N ILE A 70 9.13 8.61 -3.21
CA ILE A 70 9.83 9.01 -1.98
C ILE A 70 10.94 9.99 -2.33
N LYS A 71 11.09 11.02 -1.50
CA LYS A 71 12.14 12.02 -1.68
C LYS A 71 13.45 11.55 -1.05
N LYS A 72 14.57 11.71 -1.77
CA LYS A 72 15.90 11.51 -1.19
C LYS A 72 16.12 12.57 -0.11
N ARG A 73 16.47 12.10 1.08
CA ARG A 73 16.77 12.93 2.24
C ARG A 73 17.72 12.17 3.16
N ARG A 74 18.48 12.91 3.97
CA ARG A 74 19.51 12.35 4.86
C ARG A 74 19.02 11.20 5.75
N SER A 75 17.76 11.21 6.20
CA SER A 75 17.19 10.13 7.02
C SER A 75 16.95 8.82 6.27
N LEU A 76 16.96 8.85 4.93
CA LEU A 76 16.80 7.69 4.06
C LEU A 76 18.09 7.28 3.37
N GLU A 77 19.21 7.96 3.63
CA GLU A 77 20.49 7.65 3.00
C GLU A 77 21.18 6.46 3.66
N ASN A 78 21.91 5.69 2.87
CA ASN A 78 22.88 4.72 3.37
C ASN A 78 24.25 5.38 3.61
N HIS A 79 25.22 4.57 4.03
CA HIS A 79 26.58 5.01 4.33
C HIS A 79 27.37 5.57 3.13
N ILE A 80 26.89 5.41 1.89
CA ILE A 80 27.49 5.98 0.67
C ILE A 80 26.68 7.15 0.09
N GLY A 81 25.67 7.65 0.80
CA GLY A 81 24.91 8.84 0.40
C GLY A 81 23.84 8.62 -0.68
N THR A 82 23.50 7.37 -1.00
CA THR A 82 22.36 7.02 -1.87
C THR A 82 21.17 6.61 -1.01
N VAL A 83 19.95 6.56 -1.57
CA VAL A 83 18.77 6.05 -0.84
C VAL A 83 19.03 4.60 -0.41
N HIS A 84 18.77 4.33 0.87
CA HIS A 84 18.96 3.04 1.49
C HIS A 84 17.99 2.03 0.89
N VAL A 85 18.49 0.87 0.51
CA VAL A 85 17.67 -0.11 -0.21
C VAL A 85 16.47 -0.60 0.61
N ILE A 86 16.62 -0.70 1.93
CA ILE A 86 15.51 -1.02 2.84
C ILE A 86 14.46 0.09 2.89
N ALA A 87 14.84 1.36 2.71
CA ALA A 87 13.85 2.44 2.57
C ALA A 87 13.07 2.30 1.26
N ILE A 88 13.73 1.90 0.18
CA ILE A 88 13.06 1.57 -1.09
C ILE A 88 12.12 0.38 -0.90
N CYS A 89 12.55 -0.70 -0.25
CA CYS A 89 11.73 -1.87 0.03
C CYS A 89 10.49 -1.52 0.87
N ASN A 90 10.63 -0.69 1.90
CA ASN A 90 9.50 -0.19 2.69
C ASN A 90 8.52 0.63 1.83
N GLY A 91 9.04 1.42 0.89
CA GLY A 91 8.23 2.10 -0.11
C GLY A 91 7.52 1.16 -1.09
N LEU A 92 8.18 0.08 -1.52
CA LEU A 92 7.61 -0.95 -2.39
C LEU A 92 6.48 -1.72 -1.68
N GLU A 93 6.68 -2.07 -0.41
CA GLU A 93 5.62 -2.66 0.43
C GLU A 93 4.42 -1.71 0.58
N PHE A 94 4.66 -0.40 0.70
CA PHE A 94 3.58 0.58 0.75
C PHE A 94 2.74 0.58 -0.54
N VAL A 95 3.36 0.71 -1.73
CA VAL A 95 2.59 0.75 -2.99
C VAL A 95 1.91 -0.59 -3.28
N MET A 96 2.54 -1.71 -2.92
CA MET A 96 1.93 -3.04 -3.01
C MET A 96 0.71 -3.14 -2.10
N GLY A 97 0.82 -2.75 -0.83
CA GLY A 97 -0.29 -2.84 0.13
C GLY A 97 -1.46 -1.93 -0.26
N VAL A 98 -1.17 -0.72 -0.74
CA VAL A 98 -2.19 0.20 -1.28
C VAL A 98 -2.91 -0.42 -2.48
N LEU A 99 -2.16 -1.02 -3.42
CA LEU A 99 -2.74 -1.71 -4.58
C LEU A 99 -3.58 -2.92 -4.16
N ALA A 100 -3.10 -3.72 -3.21
CA ALA A 100 -3.82 -4.87 -2.68
C ALA A 100 -5.15 -4.45 -2.05
N GLU A 101 -5.15 -3.43 -1.17
CA GLU A 101 -6.38 -2.90 -0.57
C GLU A 101 -7.35 -2.28 -1.59
N ALA A 102 -6.82 -1.70 -2.68
CA ALA A 102 -7.62 -1.07 -3.73
C ALA A 102 -8.24 -2.07 -4.72
N SER A 103 -7.74 -3.30 -4.78
CA SER A 103 -8.10 -4.28 -5.83
C SER A 103 -8.59 -5.63 -5.31
N VAL A 104 -8.30 -6.01 -4.05
CA VAL A 104 -8.66 -7.32 -3.51
C VAL A 104 -10.18 -7.52 -3.43
N PRO A 105 -10.73 -8.62 -3.96
CA PRO A 105 -12.16 -8.94 -3.82
C PRO A 105 -12.59 -9.10 -2.35
N LYS A 106 -13.82 -8.68 -2.02
CA LYS A 106 -14.44 -8.71 -0.67
C LYS A 106 -14.41 -10.05 0.05
N HIS A 107 -14.48 -11.13 -0.72
CA HIS A 107 -14.51 -12.50 -0.20
C HIS A 107 -13.11 -13.01 0.13
N LEU A 108 -12.06 -12.25 -0.19
CA LEU A 108 -10.66 -12.58 0.07
C LEU A 108 -10.06 -11.66 1.15
N ARG A 109 -8.96 -12.12 1.72
CA ARG A 109 -8.03 -11.36 2.56
C ARG A 109 -6.61 -11.80 2.26
N TRP A 110 -5.64 -10.95 2.55
CA TRP A 110 -4.24 -11.20 2.21
C TRP A 110 -3.31 -10.91 3.39
N LEU A 111 -2.12 -11.50 3.37
CA LEU A 111 -1.01 -11.19 4.27
C LEU A 111 0.30 -11.27 3.50
N PRO A 112 1.27 -10.35 3.68
CA PRO A 112 2.61 -10.51 3.11
C PRO A 112 3.24 -11.82 3.59
N LYS A 113 3.71 -12.63 2.64
CA LYS A 113 4.38 -13.91 2.89
C LYS A 113 5.88 -13.85 2.63
N GLY A 114 6.29 -13.07 1.62
CA GLY A 114 7.70 -12.92 1.25
C GLY A 114 7.93 -11.77 0.29
N MET A 115 9.18 -11.36 0.15
CA MET A 115 9.62 -10.36 -0.81
C MET A 115 10.97 -10.80 -1.38
N GLN A 116 11.07 -10.84 -2.70
CA GLN A 116 12.30 -11.13 -3.43
C GLN A 116 12.61 -9.95 -4.34
N VAL A 117 13.78 -9.33 -4.15
CA VAL A 117 14.18 -8.13 -4.89
C VAL A 117 15.64 -8.23 -5.31
N SER A 118 15.94 -7.67 -6.48
CA SER A 118 17.29 -7.51 -7.02
C SER A 118 17.67 -6.04 -6.98
N TYR A 119 18.91 -5.75 -6.56
CA TYR A 119 19.44 -4.38 -6.50
C TYR A 119 20.33 -4.15 -7.71
N LEU A 120 19.81 -3.40 -8.68
CA LEU A 120 20.38 -3.33 -10.03
C LEU A 120 21.30 -2.13 -10.20
N ALA A 121 21.03 -1.02 -9.50
CA ALA A 121 21.79 0.21 -9.60
C ALA A 121 21.69 1.04 -8.32
N LYS A 122 22.54 2.08 -8.24
CA LYS A 122 22.51 3.04 -7.12
C LYS A 122 21.31 3.98 -7.25
N ALA A 123 20.72 4.33 -6.12
CA ALA A 123 19.55 5.19 -6.00
C ALA A 123 19.98 6.60 -5.51
N ASP A 124 20.55 7.42 -6.38
CA ASP A 124 21.14 8.72 -6.03
C ASP A 124 20.18 9.91 -6.12
N SER A 125 18.93 9.68 -6.53
CA SER A 125 17.87 10.68 -6.63
C SER A 125 16.62 10.31 -5.80
N ASP A 126 15.57 11.13 -5.93
CA ASP A 126 14.20 10.72 -5.58
C ASP A 126 13.83 9.42 -6.29
N ILE A 127 12.97 8.61 -5.66
CA ILE A 127 12.65 7.27 -6.14
C ILE A 127 11.16 7.16 -6.42
N LYS A 128 10.84 6.78 -7.66
CA LYS A 128 9.53 6.35 -8.11
C LYS A 128 9.36 4.87 -7.78
N LEU A 129 8.29 4.55 -7.07
CA LEU A 129 7.91 3.22 -6.62
C LEU A 129 6.69 2.78 -7.42
N THR A 130 6.65 1.53 -7.85
CA THR A 130 5.53 0.98 -8.64
C THR A 130 5.21 -0.43 -8.15
N ALA A 131 3.92 -0.70 -7.97
CA ALA A 131 3.39 -2.05 -7.85
C ALA A 131 2.41 -2.31 -9.00
N SER A 132 2.41 -3.51 -9.56
CA SER A 132 1.48 -3.91 -10.62
C SER A 132 0.99 -5.35 -10.49
N ILE A 133 -0.28 -5.55 -10.85
CA ILE A 133 -0.97 -6.83 -10.92
C ILE A 133 -1.37 -7.08 -12.38
N ALA A 134 -0.91 -8.19 -12.94
CA ALA A 134 -1.25 -8.62 -14.30
C ALA A 134 -2.13 -9.88 -14.33
N GLN A 135 -2.56 -10.36 -13.16
CA GLN A 135 -3.29 -11.61 -12.97
C GLN A 135 -4.55 -11.41 -12.13
N ASP A 136 -5.53 -12.29 -12.32
CA ASP A 136 -6.74 -12.27 -11.51
C ASP A 136 -6.48 -12.82 -10.10
N TRP A 137 -7.17 -12.23 -9.12
CA TRP A 137 -7.09 -12.64 -7.73
C TRP A 137 -7.54 -14.10 -7.54
N HIS A 138 -6.75 -14.85 -6.80
CA HIS A 138 -7.02 -16.23 -6.41
C HIS A 138 -6.47 -16.52 -5.02
N THR A 139 -6.96 -17.57 -4.37
CA THR A 139 -6.43 -18.04 -3.09
C THR A 139 -5.10 -18.75 -3.27
N GLY A 140 -4.21 -18.66 -2.28
CA GLY A 140 -2.88 -19.23 -2.35
C GLY A 140 -1.80 -18.16 -2.36
N ASP A 141 -0.65 -18.49 -2.92
CA ASP A 141 0.44 -17.53 -3.13
C ASP A 141 0.09 -16.65 -4.33
N PHE A 142 0.04 -15.34 -4.10
CA PHE A 142 -0.29 -14.33 -5.10
C PHE A 142 0.84 -13.32 -5.21
N GLU A 143 1.47 -13.26 -6.37
CA GLU A 143 2.66 -12.44 -6.61
C GLU A 143 2.31 -11.08 -7.20
N ILE A 144 2.84 -10.01 -6.58
CA ILE A 144 2.71 -8.64 -7.07
C ILE A 144 4.09 -8.15 -7.50
N GLN A 145 4.19 -7.70 -8.75
CA GLN A 145 5.41 -7.12 -9.30
C GLN A 145 5.67 -5.76 -8.66
N VAL A 146 6.90 -5.50 -8.26
CA VAL A 146 7.33 -4.23 -7.66
C VAL A 146 8.63 -3.72 -8.28
N GLN A 147 8.66 -2.43 -8.60
CA GLN A 147 9.81 -1.77 -9.20
C GLN A 147 10.09 -0.42 -8.56
N ALA A 148 11.37 -0.09 -8.48
CA ALA A 148 11.82 1.24 -8.08
C ALA A 148 12.73 1.84 -9.15
N ARG A 149 12.47 3.09 -9.53
CA ARG A 149 13.24 3.85 -10.51
C ARG A 149 13.69 5.18 -9.94
N THR A 150 14.86 5.65 -10.35
CA THR A 150 15.31 7.03 -10.12
C THR A 150 14.44 8.04 -10.88
N ALA A 151 14.64 9.32 -10.62
CA ALA A 151 13.91 10.41 -11.25
C ALA A 151 14.10 10.46 -12.79
N ASP A 152 15.26 10.02 -13.28
CA ASP A 152 15.59 9.87 -14.70
C ASP A 152 15.20 8.50 -15.29
N GLY A 153 14.58 7.62 -14.51
CA GLY A 153 13.95 6.38 -14.99
C GLY A 153 14.82 5.12 -14.90
N VAL A 154 16.04 5.21 -14.36
CA VAL A 154 16.94 4.06 -14.17
C VAL A 154 16.31 3.08 -13.17
N LEU A 155 16.19 1.82 -13.57
CA LEU A 155 15.68 0.75 -12.69
C LEU A 155 16.74 0.40 -11.65
N VAL A 156 16.44 0.66 -10.38
CA VAL A 156 17.36 0.43 -9.25
C VAL A 156 16.98 -0.78 -8.42
N VAL A 157 15.68 -1.10 -8.34
CA VAL A 157 15.18 -2.31 -7.70
C VAL A 157 14.09 -2.92 -8.57
N ASP A 158 14.16 -4.24 -8.75
CA ASP A 158 13.16 -5.05 -9.45
C ASP A 158 12.85 -6.28 -8.62
N GLY A 159 11.59 -6.70 -8.55
CA GLY A 159 11.23 -7.86 -7.75
C GLY A 159 9.74 -8.10 -7.58
N VAL A 160 9.44 -8.97 -6.63
CA VAL A 160 8.09 -9.47 -6.34
C VAL A 160 7.85 -9.47 -4.83
N ILE A 161 6.63 -9.10 -4.44
CA ILE A 161 6.12 -9.35 -3.10
C ILE A 161 5.02 -10.41 -3.20
N THR A 162 5.19 -11.51 -2.47
CA THR A 162 4.24 -12.62 -2.42
C THR A 162 3.25 -12.40 -1.29
N LEU A 163 1.98 -12.43 -1.61
CA LEU A 163 0.87 -12.41 -0.66
C LEU A 163 0.33 -13.82 -0.45
N TRP A 164 0.00 -14.16 0.80
CA TRP A 164 -0.83 -15.31 1.12
C TRP A 164 -2.30 -14.88 1.14
N VAL A 165 -3.07 -15.34 0.15
CA VAL A 165 -4.47 -14.98 -0.05
C VAL A 165 -5.39 -16.10 0.41
N THR A 166 -6.38 -15.78 1.24
CA THR A 166 -7.34 -16.73 1.78
C THR A 166 -8.76 -16.19 1.71
N GLU A 167 -9.75 -17.07 1.77
CA GLU A 167 -11.13 -16.63 1.95
C GLU A 167 -11.33 -15.95 3.31
N LYS A 168 -12.19 -14.93 3.30
CA LYS A 168 -12.69 -14.28 4.50
C LYS A 168 -13.86 -15.12 5.02
N ASN A 169 -13.64 -15.86 6.11
CA ASN A 169 -14.73 -16.58 6.78
C ASN A 169 -15.90 -15.62 7.04
N LYS A 170 -17.09 -15.92 6.50
CA LYS A 170 -18.33 -15.32 6.99
C LYS A 170 -18.38 -15.67 8.46
N LYS A 171 -18.29 -14.68 9.36
CA LYS A 171 -18.54 -14.91 10.78
C LYS A 171 -19.90 -15.61 10.86
N GLY A 172 -19.89 -16.89 11.23
CA GLY A 172 -21.10 -17.63 11.52
C GLY A 172 -21.87 -16.82 12.56
N LYS A 173 -23.11 -16.48 12.23
CA LYS A 173 -24.09 -16.09 13.22
C LYS A 173 -24.04 -17.24 14.24
N ARG A 174 -23.57 -17.01 15.47
CA ARG A 174 -23.78 -17.99 16.54
C ARG A 174 -25.29 -18.11 16.67
N THR A 175 -25.87 -19.14 16.08
CA THR A 175 -27.15 -19.65 16.52
C THR A 175 -26.92 -20.05 17.97
N LEU A 176 -27.55 -19.32 18.87
CA LEU A 176 -27.77 -19.78 20.23
C LEU A 176 -28.55 -21.09 20.07
N ASP A 177 -27.88 -22.20 20.41
CA ASP A 177 -28.51 -23.48 20.57
C ASP A 177 -29.28 -23.42 21.89
N ASP A 178 -30.60 -23.28 21.78
CA ASP A 178 -31.56 -23.59 22.85
C ASP A 178 -31.52 -25.11 23.09
N SER A 179 -30.54 -25.58 23.87
CA SER A 179 -30.66 -26.89 24.52
C SER A 179 -29.58 -27.11 25.58
N LEU A 180 -29.82 -26.63 26.80
CA LEU A 180 -29.41 -27.32 28.04
C LEU A 180 -30.28 -26.77 29.19
N THR A 181 -31.29 -27.59 29.55
CA THR A 181 -31.98 -27.73 30.86
C THR A 181 -32.31 -26.49 31.68
#